data_AF-A0A3M1SC11-F1
#
_entry.id   AF-A0A3M1SC11-F1
#
_cell.length_a   1.000
_cell.length_b   1.000
_cell.length_c   1.000
_cell.angle_alpha   90.00
_cell.angle_beta   90.00
_cell.angle_gamma   90.00
#
_symmetry.space_group_name_H-M   'P 1'
#
loop_
_entity.id
_entity.type
_entity.pdbx_description
1 polymer ?
#
loop_
_entity_poly.entity_id
_entity_poly.type
_entity_poly.pdbx_seq_one_letter_code
_entity_poly.pdbx_strand_id
1 'polypeptide(L)'
;VDNLSITRSSNTVSDVLDGVTFTLKQESASATITVEDDTGSITENIQAFVDAYNDIVNYISTNSTYDTETHEGGPLYAESTPKNIISHLRSIITSRVTGLPEDLRALSQIGVSTNRDGTLTLNTSTLSEKLSTDLEGVADIFTDSTNGIAVRIYDYTDDVTDTVDGSIQIRVDGLQSTVADISDEITDLEERLDRIEADLRRQFAALEAMLTGFSAQSSFLSGLTSQWNNNG
;
A
#
# COMPACT_ATOMS: atom_id res chain seq x y z
N VAL A 1 -41.34 -26.16 24.26
CA VAL A 1 -40.78 -26.00 22.90
C VAL A 1 -41.28 -27.17 22.08
N ASP A 2 -42.00 -26.93 20.98
CA ASP A 2 -42.64 -27.96 20.15
C ASP A 2 -43.38 -29.05 20.96
N ASN A 3 -44.29 -28.60 21.83
CA ASN A 3 -45.08 -29.44 22.74
C ASN A 3 -44.31 -30.22 23.82
N LEU A 4 -42.98 -30.06 23.92
CA LEU A 4 -42.20 -30.55 25.04
C LEU A 4 -42.19 -29.56 26.20
N SER A 5 -42.51 -30.06 27.41
CA SER A 5 -42.42 -29.30 28.66
C SER A 5 -40.97 -29.29 29.14
N ILE A 6 -40.45 -28.10 29.38
CA ILE A 6 -39.06 -27.88 29.77
C ILE A 6 -39.06 -26.89 30.93
N THR A 7 -38.34 -27.22 32.00
CA THR A 7 -38.19 -26.36 33.19
C THR A 7 -36.76 -25.83 33.26
N ARG A 8 -36.62 -24.54 33.54
CA ARG A 8 -35.34 -23.85 33.77
C ARG A 8 -35.47 -22.93 34.96
N SER A 9 -34.36 -22.72 35.66
CA SER A 9 -34.26 -21.80 36.81
C SER A 9 -34.05 -20.34 36.41
N SER A 10 -33.69 -20.08 35.14
CA SER A 10 -33.44 -18.75 34.57
C SER A 10 -34.45 -18.43 33.48
N ASN A 11 -34.78 -17.14 33.36
CA ASN A 11 -35.57 -16.63 32.24
C ASN A 11 -34.75 -16.48 30.96
N THR A 12 -33.42 -16.55 31.01
CA THR A 12 -32.56 -16.66 29.82
C THR A 12 -32.26 -18.13 29.58
N VAL A 13 -32.63 -18.61 28.41
CA VAL A 13 -32.54 -20.01 27.99
C VAL A 13 -31.67 -20.09 26.76
N SER A 14 -30.59 -20.88 26.83
CA SER A 14 -29.59 -21.02 25.75
C SER A 14 -29.22 -22.49 25.49
N ASP A 15 -29.86 -23.43 26.18
CA ASP A 15 -29.50 -24.85 26.19
C ASP A 15 -30.63 -25.77 25.70
N VAL A 16 -31.69 -25.17 25.13
CA VAL A 16 -32.90 -25.88 24.70
C VAL A 16 -32.95 -26.05 23.20
N LEU A 17 -32.44 -25.07 22.45
CA LEU A 17 -32.32 -25.09 21.01
C LEU A 17 -30.87 -24.74 20.68
N ASP A 18 -30.20 -25.60 19.92
CA ASP A 18 -28.81 -25.37 19.55
C ASP A 18 -28.69 -24.07 18.73
N GLY A 19 -27.65 -23.28 19.02
CA GLY A 19 -27.45 -21.96 18.40
C GLY A 19 -28.47 -20.87 18.75
N VAL A 20 -29.52 -21.16 19.55
CA VAL A 20 -30.57 -20.18 19.86
C VAL A 20 -30.58 -19.85 21.35
N THR A 21 -30.40 -18.57 21.64
CA THR A 21 -30.63 -18.00 22.98
C THR A 21 -31.87 -17.12 22.98
N PHE A 22 -32.79 -17.37 23.90
CA PHE A 22 -33.98 -16.54 24.07
C PHE A 22 -34.20 -16.17 25.53
N THR A 23 -34.85 -15.03 25.75
CA THR A 23 -35.17 -14.54 27.10
C THR A 23 -36.68 -14.44 27.28
N LEU A 24 -37.21 -15.18 28.24
CA LEU A 24 -38.60 -15.15 28.68
C LEU A 24 -38.89 -13.80 29.38
N LYS A 25 -39.85 -13.04 28.87
CA LYS A 25 -40.23 -11.73 29.41
C LYS A 25 -41.53 -11.78 30.21
N GLN A 26 -42.47 -12.61 29.78
CA GLN A 26 -43.78 -12.78 30.40
C GLN A 26 -44.38 -14.13 30.01
N GLU A 27 -45.43 -14.53 30.70
CA GLU A 27 -46.25 -15.68 30.34
C GLU A 27 -47.00 -15.41 29.02
N SER A 28 -47.09 -16.43 28.17
CA SER A 28 -47.86 -16.40 26.91
C SER A 28 -48.46 -17.78 26.63
N ALA A 29 -49.60 -17.82 25.94
CA ALA A 29 -50.21 -19.06 25.49
C ALA A 29 -49.36 -19.75 24.40
N SER A 30 -48.75 -18.96 23.53
CA SER A 30 -47.78 -19.42 22.52
C SER A 30 -46.87 -18.29 22.06
N ALA A 31 -45.70 -18.64 21.53
CA ALA A 31 -44.79 -17.75 20.83
C ALA A 31 -44.08 -18.56 19.74
N THR A 32 -43.84 -17.92 18.59
CA THR A 32 -43.11 -18.53 17.47
C THR A 32 -41.74 -17.88 17.39
N ILE A 33 -40.70 -18.71 17.26
CA ILE A 33 -39.33 -18.27 16.97
C ILE A 33 -39.02 -18.77 15.57
N THR A 34 -38.63 -17.86 14.68
CA THR A 34 -38.18 -18.19 13.32
C THR A 34 -36.68 -17.92 13.25
N VAL A 35 -35.93 -18.88 12.72
CA VAL A 35 -34.51 -18.74 12.42
C VAL A 35 -34.38 -18.72 10.91
N GLU A 36 -33.72 -17.68 10.37
CA GLU A 36 -33.54 -17.46 8.95
C GLU A 36 -32.09 -17.05 8.69
N ASP A 37 -31.61 -17.31 7.47
CA ASP A 37 -30.30 -16.87 7.03
C ASP A 37 -30.27 -15.34 6.88
N ASP A 38 -29.26 -14.69 7.45
CA ASP A 38 -29.05 -13.25 7.29
C ASP A 38 -28.24 -12.94 6.02
N THR A 39 -28.89 -13.09 4.87
CA THR A 39 -28.28 -12.78 3.56
C THR A 39 -27.97 -11.28 3.40
N GLY A 40 -28.57 -10.42 4.22
CA GLY A 40 -28.30 -8.99 4.27
C GLY A 40 -26.88 -8.72 4.74
N SER A 41 -26.52 -9.23 5.92
CA SER A 41 -25.16 -9.12 6.47
C SER A 41 -24.10 -9.73 5.53
N ILE A 42 -24.41 -10.86 4.88
CA ILE A 42 -23.49 -11.46 3.89
C ILE A 42 -23.26 -10.53 2.70
N THR A 43 -24.34 -9.92 2.17
CA THR A 43 -24.25 -8.96 1.06
C THR A 43 -23.42 -7.75 1.44
N GLU A 44 -23.60 -7.20 2.63
CA GLU A 44 -22.82 -6.07 3.16
C GLU A 44 -21.33 -6.43 3.27
N ASN A 45 -20.99 -7.61 3.78
CA ASN A 45 -19.61 -8.07 3.88
C ASN A 45 -18.93 -8.23 2.51
N ILE A 46 -19.65 -8.77 1.51
CA ILE A 46 -19.13 -8.90 0.14
C ILE A 46 -18.96 -7.52 -0.51
N GLN A 47 -19.88 -6.57 -0.26
CA GLN A 47 -19.72 -5.20 -0.72
C GLN A 47 -18.50 -4.53 -0.09
N ALA A 48 -18.30 -4.66 1.21
CA ALA A 48 -17.14 -4.11 1.91
C ALA A 48 -15.82 -4.70 1.38
N PHE A 49 -15.80 -5.99 1.04
CA PHE A 49 -14.66 -6.62 0.38
C PHE A 49 -14.38 -6.02 -1.01
N VAL A 50 -15.41 -5.82 -1.82
CA VAL A 50 -15.32 -5.16 -3.14
C VAL A 50 -14.77 -3.74 -3.01
N ASP A 51 -15.27 -2.99 -2.04
CA ASP A 51 -14.85 -1.61 -1.78
C ASP A 51 -13.39 -1.54 -1.33
N ALA A 52 -12.97 -2.40 -0.39
CA ALA A 52 -11.58 -2.46 0.08
C ALA A 52 -10.58 -2.80 -1.05
N TYR A 53 -10.92 -3.75 -1.92
CA TYR A 53 -10.09 -4.04 -3.10
C TYR A 53 -10.03 -2.84 -4.06
N ASN A 54 -11.16 -2.17 -4.27
CA ASN A 54 -11.23 -0.99 -5.13
C ASN A 54 -10.40 0.17 -4.58
N ASP A 55 -10.39 0.37 -3.28
CA ASP A 55 -9.57 1.39 -2.63
C ASP A 55 -8.08 1.17 -2.89
N ILE A 56 -7.60 -0.08 -2.83
CA ILE A 56 -6.21 -0.43 -3.16
C ILE A 56 -5.91 -0.13 -4.64
N VAL A 57 -6.79 -0.56 -5.56
CA VAL A 57 -6.63 -0.32 -7.00
C VAL A 57 -6.57 1.18 -7.30
N ASN A 58 -7.49 1.95 -6.72
CA ASN A 58 -7.58 3.39 -6.91
C ASN A 58 -6.35 4.09 -6.33
N TYR A 59 -5.96 3.76 -5.10
CA TYR A 59 -4.79 4.36 -4.44
C TYR A 59 -3.53 4.19 -5.28
N ILE A 60 -3.25 2.97 -5.75
CA ILE A 60 -2.04 2.70 -6.55
C ILE A 60 -2.17 3.35 -7.94
N SER A 61 -3.34 3.26 -8.59
CA SER A 61 -3.56 3.87 -9.90
C SER A 61 -3.32 5.38 -9.87
N THR A 62 -3.93 6.09 -8.92
CA THR A 62 -3.77 7.54 -8.74
C THR A 62 -2.32 7.93 -8.48
N ASN A 63 -1.61 7.18 -7.64
CA ASN A 63 -0.21 7.49 -7.29
C ASN A 63 0.81 6.99 -8.33
N SER A 64 0.40 6.17 -9.29
CA SER A 64 1.27 5.64 -10.36
C SER A 64 1.13 6.40 -11.68
N THR A 65 0.50 7.57 -11.68
CA THR A 65 0.30 8.40 -12.87
C THR A 65 1.57 9.12 -13.32
N TYR A 66 1.59 9.58 -14.58
CA TYR A 66 2.63 10.45 -15.11
C TYR A 66 1.97 11.61 -15.85
N ASP A 67 2.33 12.82 -15.45
CA ASP A 67 1.87 14.05 -16.09
C ASP A 67 2.81 14.36 -17.26
N THR A 68 2.29 14.29 -18.48
CA THR A 68 3.05 14.56 -19.70
C THR A 68 3.31 16.04 -19.95
N GLU A 69 2.57 16.94 -19.28
CA GLU A 69 2.76 18.39 -19.37
C GLU A 69 3.90 18.81 -18.44
N THR A 70 3.84 18.43 -17.16
CA THR A 70 4.88 18.77 -16.18
C THR A 70 6.09 17.84 -16.25
N HIS A 71 5.98 16.69 -16.94
CA HIS A 71 6.99 15.63 -16.98
C HIS A 71 7.29 15.01 -15.60
N GLU A 72 6.29 15.01 -14.71
CA GLU A 72 6.42 14.50 -13.34
C GLU A 72 5.61 13.20 -13.16
N GLY A 73 6.26 12.21 -12.55
CA GLY A 73 5.60 11.00 -12.09
C GLY A 73 5.00 11.18 -10.70
N GLY A 74 3.85 10.56 -10.44
CA GLY A 74 3.33 10.40 -9.08
C GLY A 74 4.27 9.56 -8.21
N PRO A 75 4.05 9.54 -6.87
CA PRO A 75 4.97 8.90 -5.92
C PRO A 75 5.29 7.43 -6.20
N LEU A 76 4.40 6.71 -6.89
CA LEU A 76 4.54 5.29 -7.21
C LEU A 76 4.76 5.03 -8.72
N TYR A 77 4.96 6.06 -9.54
CA TYR A 77 5.03 5.92 -11.00
C TYR A 77 6.05 4.87 -11.47
N ALA A 78 7.25 4.90 -10.89
CA ALA A 78 8.34 3.99 -11.20
C ALA A 78 8.40 2.78 -10.25
N GLU A 79 7.44 2.63 -9.35
CA GLU A 79 7.45 1.56 -8.35
C GLU A 79 6.83 0.27 -8.92
N SER A 80 7.58 -0.82 -8.84
CA SER A 80 7.13 -2.14 -9.28
C SER A 80 6.38 -2.91 -8.18
N THR A 81 6.75 -2.71 -6.91
CA THR A 81 6.14 -3.41 -5.77
C THR A 81 4.62 -3.26 -5.72
N PRO A 82 4.03 -2.05 -5.77
CA PRO A 82 2.57 -1.90 -5.75
C PRO A 82 1.89 -2.52 -6.99
N LYS A 83 2.53 -2.45 -8.16
CA LYS A 83 2.02 -3.04 -9.41
C LYS A 83 1.97 -4.57 -9.34
N ASN A 84 2.99 -5.19 -8.73
CA ASN A 84 3.03 -6.62 -8.50
C ASN A 84 1.94 -7.06 -7.51
N ILE A 85 1.72 -6.29 -6.44
CA ILE A 85 0.66 -6.53 -5.45
C ILE A 85 -0.71 -6.56 -6.11
N ILE A 86 -1.08 -5.53 -6.87
CA ILE A 86 -2.37 -5.52 -7.58
C ILE A 86 -2.48 -6.67 -8.58
N SER A 87 -1.40 -6.97 -9.30
CA SER A 87 -1.41 -8.06 -10.29
C SER A 87 -1.67 -9.42 -9.62
N HIS A 88 -1.09 -9.66 -8.45
CA HIS A 88 -1.30 -10.88 -7.68
C HIS A 88 -2.71 -10.94 -7.08
N LEU A 89 -3.18 -9.85 -6.44
CA LEU A 89 -4.55 -9.75 -5.93
C LEU A 89 -5.58 -10.01 -7.04
N ARG A 90 -5.39 -9.38 -8.21
CA ARG A 90 -6.24 -9.62 -9.38
C ARG A 90 -6.22 -11.07 -9.84
N SER A 91 -5.05 -11.72 -9.81
CA SER A 91 -4.94 -13.15 -10.12
C SER A 91 -5.73 -14.02 -9.14
N ILE A 92 -5.79 -13.65 -7.85
CA ILE A 92 -6.62 -14.35 -6.87
C ILE A 92 -8.10 -14.11 -7.18
N ILE A 93 -8.52 -12.85 -7.29
CA ILE A 93 -9.92 -12.44 -7.55
C ILE A 93 -10.52 -13.09 -8.80
N THR A 94 -9.73 -13.21 -9.87
CA THR A 94 -10.18 -13.78 -11.15
C THR A 94 -10.01 -15.29 -11.25
N SER A 95 -9.44 -15.93 -10.22
CA SER A 95 -9.23 -17.37 -10.20
C SER A 95 -10.51 -18.15 -9.92
N ARG A 96 -10.43 -19.46 -10.18
CA ARG A 96 -11.44 -20.43 -9.79
C ARG A 96 -10.96 -21.15 -8.52
N VAL A 97 -11.84 -21.29 -7.54
CA VAL A 97 -11.60 -22.05 -6.32
C VAL A 97 -11.67 -23.54 -6.68
N THR A 98 -10.56 -24.24 -6.53
CA THR A 98 -10.47 -25.66 -6.90
C THR A 98 -11.22 -26.50 -5.85
N GLY A 99 -11.94 -27.52 -6.30
CA GLY A 99 -12.75 -28.38 -5.43
C GLY A 99 -14.22 -27.99 -5.34
N LEU A 100 -14.59 -26.79 -5.79
CA LEU A 100 -15.98 -26.33 -5.82
C LEU A 100 -16.69 -26.65 -7.15
N PRO A 101 -18.04 -26.68 -7.15
CA PRO A 101 -18.84 -26.93 -8.35
C PRO A 101 -18.51 -26.01 -9.53
N GLU A 102 -18.61 -26.52 -10.75
CA GLU A 102 -18.21 -25.80 -11.98
C GLU A 102 -18.89 -24.44 -12.16
N ASP A 103 -20.15 -24.33 -11.75
CA ASP A 103 -21.02 -23.17 -11.83
C ASP A 103 -21.01 -22.28 -10.58
N LEU A 104 -20.27 -22.66 -9.53
CA LEU A 104 -20.15 -21.93 -8.26
C LEU A 104 -18.75 -22.05 -7.66
N ARG A 105 -17.75 -21.54 -8.39
CA ARG A 105 -16.35 -21.58 -7.99
C ARG A 105 -15.56 -20.31 -8.32
N ALA A 106 -16.24 -19.25 -8.74
CA ALA A 106 -15.61 -17.98 -9.11
C ALA A 106 -16.47 -16.79 -8.68
N LEU A 107 -15.82 -15.70 -8.30
CA LEU A 107 -16.48 -14.45 -7.91
C LEU A 107 -17.44 -13.91 -8.98
N SER A 108 -17.10 -14.08 -10.26
CA SER A 108 -17.96 -13.68 -11.37
C SER A 108 -19.28 -14.44 -11.46
N GLN A 109 -19.34 -15.67 -10.91
CA GLN A 109 -20.55 -16.50 -10.90
C GLN A 109 -21.52 -16.11 -9.78
N ILE A 110 -21.06 -15.33 -8.80
CA ILE A 110 -21.86 -14.79 -7.69
C ILE A 110 -22.10 -13.28 -7.81
N GLY A 111 -21.85 -12.71 -8.99
CA GLY A 111 -22.15 -11.31 -9.29
C GLY A 111 -21.02 -10.32 -9.05
N VAL A 112 -19.80 -10.77 -8.68
CA VAL A 112 -18.64 -9.88 -8.54
C VAL A 112 -17.82 -9.88 -9.84
N SER A 113 -17.86 -8.78 -10.58
CA SER A 113 -17.21 -8.65 -11.89
C SER A 113 -16.05 -7.68 -11.88
N THR A 114 -15.03 -7.92 -12.71
CA THR A 114 -13.88 -7.01 -12.87
C THR A 114 -14.09 -6.04 -14.03
N ASN A 115 -13.92 -4.76 -13.75
CA ASN A 115 -13.99 -3.66 -14.72
C ASN A 115 -12.68 -3.52 -15.51
N ARG A 116 -12.71 -2.71 -16.58
CA ARG A 116 -11.53 -2.52 -17.46
C ARG A 116 -10.34 -1.83 -16.77
N ASP A 117 -10.62 -0.99 -15.78
CA ASP A 117 -9.60 -0.34 -14.94
C ASP A 117 -9.04 -1.28 -13.86
N GLY A 118 -9.62 -2.47 -13.71
CA GLY A 118 -9.23 -3.48 -12.74
C GLY A 118 -9.95 -3.39 -11.41
N THR A 119 -10.87 -2.45 -11.22
CA THR A 119 -11.80 -2.39 -10.07
C THR A 119 -12.86 -3.49 -10.18
N LEU A 120 -13.63 -3.72 -9.12
CA LEU A 120 -14.72 -4.67 -9.04
C LEU A 120 -16.07 -3.97 -8.92
N THR A 121 -17.10 -4.62 -9.46
CA THR A 121 -18.51 -4.25 -9.32
C THR A 121 -19.29 -5.43 -8.77
N LEU A 122 -20.15 -5.19 -7.77
CA LEU A 122 -21.08 -6.18 -7.26
C LEU A 122 -22.47 -6.02 -7.89
N ASN A 123 -22.97 -7.09 -8.51
CA ASN A 123 -24.37 -7.23 -8.90
C ASN A 123 -25.15 -7.89 -7.76
N THR A 124 -25.80 -7.06 -6.94
CA THR A 124 -26.54 -7.51 -5.75
C THR A 124 -27.73 -8.42 -6.09
N SER A 125 -28.35 -8.26 -7.26
CA SER A 125 -29.44 -9.15 -7.70
C SER A 125 -28.94 -10.56 -7.97
N THR A 126 -27.82 -10.71 -8.69
CA THR A 126 -27.19 -12.02 -8.95
C THR A 126 -26.70 -12.66 -7.65
N LEU A 127 -26.09 -11.88 -6.76
CA LEU A 127 -25.66 -12.39 -5.46
C LEU A 127 -26.87 -12.88 -4.64
N SER A 128 -27.95 -12.12 -4.59
CA SER A 128 -29.17 -12.49 -3.86
C SER A 128 -29.78 -13.78 -4.38
N GLU A 129 -29.83 -13.96 -5.71
CA GLU A 129 -30.30 -15.20 -6.34
C GLU A 129 -29.44 -16.40 -5.91
N LYS A 130 -28.11 -16.25 -5.94
CA LYS A 130 -27.18 -17.31 -5.54
C LYS A 130 -27.28 -17.65 -4.06
N LEU A 131 -27.32 -16.65 -3.18
CA LEU A 131 -27.49 -16.86 -1.73
C LEU A 131 -28.80 -17.57 -1.40
N SER A 132 -29.88 -17.28 -2.14
CA SER A 132 -31.17 -17.96 -1.94
C SER A 132 -31.20 -19.41 -2.41
N THR A 133 -30.27 -19.79 -3.31
CA THR A 133 -30.23 -21.13 -3.90
C THR A 133 -29.19 -22.02 -3.22
N ASP A 134 -28.02 -21.47 -2.91
CA ASP A 134 -26.87 -22.18 -2.36
C ASP A 134 -25.96 -21.23 -1.57
N LEU A 135 -26.37 -20.94 -0.34
CA LEU A 135 -25.60 -20.07 0.56
C LEU A 135 -24.24 -20.66 0.90
N GLU A 136 -24.18 -21.95 1.21
CA GLU A 136 -22.96 -22.65 1.61
C GLU A 136 -21.92 -22.63 0.48
N GLY A 137 -22.33 -22.89 -0.76
CA GLY A 137 -21.44 -22.79 -1.91
C GLY A 137 -20.95 -21.36 -2.18
N VAL A 138 -21.76 -20.33 -1.92
CA VAL A 138 -21.29 -18.93 -1.98
C VAL A 138 -20.26 -18.67 -0.89
N ALA A 139 -20.48 -19.15 0.34
CA ALA A 139 -19.55 -19.01 1.44
C ALA A 139 -18.20 -19.69 1.12
N ASP A 140 -18.24 -20.92 0.61
CA ASP A 140 -17.05 -21.71 0.27
C ASP A 140 -16.14 -21.03 -0.75
N ILE A 141 -16.68 -20.22 -1.68
CA ILE A 141 -15.84 -19.43 -2.61
C ILE A 141 -14.88 -18.50 -1.83
N PHE A 142 -15.32 -17.95 -0.70
CA PHE A 142 -14.49 -17.09 0.13
C PHE A 142 -13.71 -17.87 1.18
N THR A 143 -14.34 -18.86 1.82
CA THR A 143 -13.88 -19.45 3.07
C THR A 143 -13.27 -20.84 2.94
N ASP A 144 -13.23 -21.45 1.75
CA ASP A 144 -12.52 -22.72 1.57
C ASP A 144 -11.10 -22.60 2.14
N SER A 145 -10.78 -23.48 3.09
CA SER A 145 -9.58 -23.36 3.93
C SER A 145 -8.26 -23.39 3.16
N THR A 146 -8.25 -23.89 1.93
CA THR A 146 -7.04 -24.03 1.11
C THR A 146 -7.04 -23.08 -0.08
N ASN A 147 -8.19 -22.92 -0.75
CA ASN A 147 -8.30 -22.23 -2.03
C ASN A 147 -9.26 -21.03 -2.00
N GLY A 148 -9.92 -20.78 -0.88
CA GLY A 148 -10.87 -19.70 -0.70
C GLY A 148 -10.26 -18.34 -1.01
N ILE A 149 -11.03 -17.48 -1.66
CA ILE A 149 -10.55 -16.18 -2.11
C ILE A 149 -10.15 -15.29 -0.94
N ALA A 150 -10.94 -15.28 0.15
CA ALA A 150 -10.65 -14.47 1.32
C ALA A 150 -9.40 -14.97 2.06
N VAL A 151 -9.25 -16.30 2.19
CA VAL A 151 -8.06 -16.94 2.80
C VAL A 151 -6.81 -16.56 2.03
N ARG A 152 -6.81 -16.74 0.70
CA ARG A 152 -5.64 -16.45 -0.14
C ARG A 152 -5.30 -14.97 -0.21
N ILE A 153 -6.30 -14.08 -0.18
CA ILE A 153 -6.05 -12.64 -0.08
C ILE A 153 -5.45 -12.32 1.26
N TYR A 154 -6.01 -12.85 2.36
CA TYR A 154 -5.48 -12.63 3.71
C TYR A 154 -4.01 -13.04 3.79
N ASP A 155 -3.69 -14.29 3.44
CA ASP A 155 -2.31 -14.82 3.47
C ASP A 155 -1.35 -13.97 2.64
N TYR A 156 -1.77 -13.56 1.44
CA TYR A 156 -0.96 -12.73 0.59
C TYR A 156 -0.76 -11.32 1.17
N THR A 157 -1.82 -10.71 1.70
CA THR A 157 -1.72 -9.38 2.31
C THR A 157 -0.88 -9.39 3.57
N ASP A 158 -0.98 -10.44 4.39
CA ASP A 158 -0.17 -10.64 5.59
C ASP A 158 1.32 -10.73 5.23
N ASP A 159 1.67 -11.56 4.24
CA ASP A 159 3.05 -11.70 3.74
C ASP A 159 3.63 -10.38 3.21
N VAL A 160 2.90 -9.66 2.34
CA VAL A 160 3.45 -8.43 1.74
C VAL A 160 3.48 -7.24 2.70
N THR A 161 2.64 -7.25 3.74
CA THR A 161 2.58 -6.18 4.76
C THR A 161 3.35 -6.51 6.04
N ASP A 162 3.97 -7.69 6.13
CA ASP A 162 4.84 -8.03 7.25
C ASP A 162 5.90 -6.95 7.47
N THR A 163 6.04 -6.54 8.72
CA THR A 163 6.86 -5.39 9.12
C THR A 163 8.36 -5.69 9.20
N VAL A 164 8.77 -6.92 8.91
CA VAL A 164 10.17 -7.37 8.97
C VAL A 164 10.61 -7.83 7.59
N ASP A 165 9.93 -8.82 7.02
CA ASP A 165 10.33 -9.50 5.79
C ASP A 165 9.37 -9.23 4.62
N GLY A 166 8.31 -8.45 4.84
CA GLY A 166 7.32 -8.15 3.83
C GLY A 166 7.88 -7.32 2.67
N SER A 167 7.41 -7.58 1.46
CA SER A 167 7.92 -6.92 0.25
C SER A 167 7.79 -5.39 0.27
N ILE A 168 6.79 -4.85 0.99
CA ILE A 168 6.63 -3.41 1.19
C ILE A 168 7.74 -2.89 2.12
N GLN A 169 7.98 -3.56 3.25
CA GLN A 169 9.02 -3.17 4.20
C GLN A 169 10.41 -3.22 3.57
N ILE A 170 10.75 -4.30 2.87
CA ILE A 170 12.02 -4.44 2.16
C ILE A 170 12.23 -3.29 1.17
N ARG A 171 11.17 -2.87 0.47
CA ARG A 171 11.25 -1.73 -0.46
C ARG A 171 11.49 -0.42 0.29
N VAL A 172 10.81 -0.20 1.42
CA VAL A 172 11.00 0.98 2.27
C VAL A 172 12.44 1.05 2.78
N ASP A 173 12.98 -0.05 3.31
CA ASP A 173 14.35 -0.10 3.84
C ASP A 173 15.40 0.16 2.76
N GLY A 174 15.19 -0.38 1.55
CA GLY A 174 16.07 -0.12 0.40
C GLY A 174 16.06 1.35 -0.03
N LEU A 175 14.88 1.99 -0.01
CA LEU A 175 14.76 3.42 -0.29
C LEU A 175 15.42 4.26 0.81
N GLN A 176 15.27 3.89 2.09
CA GLN A 176 15.92 4.57 3.20
C GLN A 176 17.44 4.45 3.13
N SER A 177 17.96 3.28 2.75
CA SER A 177 19.40 3.07 2.54
C SER A 177 19.92 3.95 1.40
N THR A 178 19.18 4.03 0.30
CA THR A 178 19.52 4.93 -0.83
C THR A 178 19.55 6.39 -0.39
N VAL A 179 18.59 6.82 0.44
CA VAL A 179 18.58 8.18 1.01
C VAL A 179 19.79 8.43 1.90
N ALA A 180 20.19 7.45 2.72
CA ALA A 180 21.37 7.55 3.57
C ALA A 180 22.65 7.69 2.73
N ASP A 181 22.85 6.81 1.73
CA ASP A 181 24.02 6.84 0.85
C ASP A 181 24.15 8.18 0.10
N ILE A 182 23.03 8.72 -0.40
CA ILE A 182 23.02 10.03 -1.07
C ILE A 182 23.35 11.15 -0.08
N SER A 183 22.88 11.07 1.16
CA SER A 183 23.16 12.07 2.19
C SER A 183 24.65 12.09 2.56
N ASP A 184 25.27 10.92 2.60
CA ASP A 184 26.72 10.78 2.82
C ASP A 184 27.51 11.35 1.64
N GLU A 185 27.10 11.07 0.39
CA GLU A 185 27.75 11.64 -0.81
C GLU A 185 27.66 13.18 -0.85
N ILE A 186 26.51 13.75 -0.49
CA ILE A 186 26.33 15.20 -0.37
C ILE A 186 27.34 15.77 0.64
N THR A 187 27.45 15.14 1.81
CA THR A 187 28.37 15.58 2.87
C THR A 187 29.83 15.58 2.38
N ASP A 188 30.26 14.51 1.72
CA ASP A 188 31.62 14.41 1.15
C ASP A 188 31.89 15.47 0.07
N LEU A 189 30.89 15.78 -0.76
CA LEU A 189 30.99 16.82 -1.78
C LEU A 189 31.09 18.22 -1.16
N GLU A 190 30.30 18.51 -0.11
CA GLU A 190 30.37 19.77 0.63
C GLU A 190 31.77 19.97 1.23
N GLU A 191 32.33 18.95 1.90
CA GLU A 191 33.70 19.03 2.43
C GLU A 191 34.74 19.27 1.34
N ARG A 192 34.56 18.68 0.17
CA ARG A 192 35.47 18.87 -0.97
C ARG A 192 35.40 20.29 -1.52
N LEU A 193 34.20 20.86 -1.63
CA LEU A 193 34.00 22.23 -2.08
C LEU A 193 34.67 23.22 -1.13
N ASP A 194 34.56 23.01 0.18
CA ASP A 194 35.23 23.84 1.20
C ASP A 194 36.75 23.84 1.04
N ARG A 195 37.35 22.67 0.78
CA ARG A 195 38.80 22.55 0.55
C ARG A 195 39.23 23.26 -0.74
N ILE A 196 38.44 23.13 -1.80
CA ILE A 196 38.69 23.83 -3.07
C ILE A 196 38.64 25.34 -2.86
N GLU A 197 37.63 25.84 -2.15
CA GLU A 197 37.50 27.27 -1.84
C GLU A 197 38.71 27.76 -1.04
N ALA A 198 39.10 27.05 0.02
CA ALA A 198 40.25 27.40 0.85
C ALA A 198 41.56 27.43 0.03
N ASP A 199 41.75 26.48 -0.88
CA ASP A 199 42.92 26.45 -1.75
C ASP A 199 42.93 27.61 -2.74
N LEU A 200 41.79 27.88 -3.39
CA LEU A 200 41.64 28.98 -4.31
C LEU A 200 41.91 30.33 -3.63
N ARG A 201 41.40 30.54 -2.42
CA ARG A 201 41.70 31.74 -1.59
C ARG A 201 43.21 31.89 -1.33
N ARG A 202 43.92 30.79 -1.02
CA ARG A 202 45.38 30.81 -0.83
C ARG A 202 46.13 31.15 -2.13
N GLN A 203 45.72 30.56 -3.26
CA GLN A 203 46.31 30.85 -4.56
C GLN A 203 46.14 32.32 -4.94
N PHE A 204 44.94 32.90 -4.75
CA PHE A 204 44.69 34.32 -5.01
C PHE A 204 45.54 35.23 -4.12
N ALA A 205 45.63 34.95 -2.82
CA ALA A 205 46.49 35.72 -1.92
C ALA A 205 47.98 35.66 -2.32
N ALA A 206 48.46 34.50 -2.78
CA ALA A 206 49.83 34.34 -3.28
C ALA A 206 50.07 35.10 -4.60
N LEU A 207 49.10 35.09 -5.52
CA LEU A 207 49.14 35.88 -6.76
C LEU A 207 49.18 37.38 -6.46
N GLU A 208 48.36 37.87 -5.53
CA GLU A 208 48.36 39.28 -5.09
C GLU A 208 49.72 39.69 -4.50
N ALA A 209 50.32 38.84 -3.67
CA ALA A 209 51.64 39.09 -3.11
C ALA A 209 52.73 39.12 -4.21
N MET A 210 52.67 38.22 -5.18
CA MET A 210 53.60 38.19 -6.31
C MET A 210 53.47 39.44 -7.20
N LEU A 211 52.24 39.86 -7.51
CA LEU A 211 51.97 41.09 -8.26
C LEU A 211 52.46 42.34 -7.52
N THR A 212 52.29 42.37 -6.19
CA THR A 212 52.82 43.45 -5.35
C THR A 212 54.35 43.48 -5.40
N GLY A 213 55.00 42.31 -5.31
CA GLY A 213 56.45 42.17 -5.47
C GLY A 213 56.96 42.63 -6.85
N PHE A 214 56.29 42.24 -7.93
CA PHE A 214 56.61 42.70 -9.28
C PHE A 214 56.43 44.21 -9.45
N SER A 215 55.40 44.80 -8.86
CA SER A 215 55.17 46.25 -8.88
C SER A 215 56.29 47.00 -8.15
N ALA A 216 56.75 46.49 -7.01
CA ALA A 216 57.89 47.05 -6.27
C ALA A 216 59.20 46.92 -7.06
N GLN A 217 59.44 45.77 -7.70
CA GLN A 217 60.61 45.54 -8.54
C GLN A 217 60.63 46.46 -9.77
N SER A 218 59.49 46.61 -10.46
CA SER A 218 59.34 47.55 -11.58
C SER A 218 59.64 48.99 -11.16
N SER A 219 59.12 49.41 -10.00
CA SER A 219 59.36 50.74 -9.44
C SER A 219 60.84 50.97 -9.10
N PHE A 220 61.51 49.97 -8.53
CA PHE A 220 62.95 50.02 -8.25
C PHE A 220 63.77 50.15 -9.54
N LEU A 221 63.48 49.35 -10.56
CA LEU A 221 64.16 49.42 -11.86
C LEU A 221 63.93 50.76 -12.55
N SER A 222 62.70 51.29 -12.52
CA SER A 222 62.38 52.62 -13.05
C SER A 222 63.20 53.72 -12.36
N GLY A 223 63.25 53.70 -11.02
CA GLY A 223 64.06 54.64 -10.23
C GLY A 223 65.55 54.55 -10.53
N LEU A 224 66.08 53.33 -10.71
CA LEU A 224 67.48 53.12 -11.14
C LEU A 224 67.71 53.74 -12.53
N THR A 225 66.82 53.48 -13.49
CA THR A 225 66.94 54.02 -14.86
C THR A 225 66.89 55.56 -14.87
N SER A 226 66.04 56.16 -14.04
CA SER A 226 66.00 57.63 -13.87
C SER A 226 67.28 58.19 -13.24
N GLN A 227 67.90 57.50 -12.28
CA GLN A 227 69.20 57.92 -11.73
C GLN A 227 70.33 57.81 -12.75
N TRP A 228 70.30 56.79 -13.61
CA TRP A 228 71.27 56.62 -14.69
C TRP A 228 71.12 57.69 -15.77
N ASN A 229 69.88 58.12 -16.09
CA ASN A 229 69.63 59.16 -17.09
C ASN A 229 69.87 60.60 -16.60
N ASN A 230 69.91 60.85 -15.29
CA ASN A 230 70.17 62.19 -14.72
C ASN A 230 71.66 62.46 -14.39
N ASN A 231 72.54 61.46 -14.53
CA ASN A 231 73.97 61.54 -14.24
C ASN A 231 74.86 61.43 -15.50
N GLY A 232 74.31 61.66 -16.69
CA GLY A 232 75.03 61.81 -17.96
C GLY A 232 74.73 63.17 -18.57
#